data_AF-A0A2G5TAJ3-F1
#
_entry.id   AF-A0A2G5TAJ3-F1
#
_cell.length_a   1.000
_cell.length_b   1.000
_cell.length_c   1.000
_cell.angle_alpha   90.00
_cell.angle_beta   90.00
_cell.angle_gamma   90.00
#
_symmetry.space_group_name_H-M   'P 1'
#
loop_
_entity.id
_entity.type
_entity.pdbx_description
1 polymer ?
#
loop_
_entity_poly.entity_id
_entity_poly.type
_entity_poly.pdbx_seq_one_letter_code
_entity_poly.pdbx_strand_id
1 'polypeptide(L)'
;MSFTTHNSHLIYLPAVYSCAVGSGEVVMGILISFLSKRIKNFGQKPTMTIGAVFTSIYCVLIHLSTAMDAPMRPSHAEPILFHHSYLLAFTIGFICGIGDCCINSVRSVICALAWPKRRPQAFSVSKVFQALASCILFFLSPITPLYVYTIGLPVLSIIAAILFFSIAKRTQTMERKMTEGTRNAFEIGKKLNL
;
A
#
# COMPACT_ATOMS: atom_id res chain seq x y z
N MET A 1 6.87 24.33 -1.13
CA MET A 1 5.64 24.43 -1.94
C MET A 1 4.66 25.33 -1.20
N SER A 2 4.47 26.56 -1.67
CA SER A 2 3.48 27.48 -1.10
C SER A 2 2.65 27.98 -2.28
N PHE A 3 1.51 27.33 -2.50
CA PHE A 3 0.57 27.71 -3.55
C PHE A 3 -0.59 28.42 -2.84
N THR A 4 -0.70 29.73 -3.04
CA THR A 4 -1.69 30.72 -2.52
C THR A 4 -1.28 31.57 -1.31
N THR A 5 -1.45 32.89 -1.44
CA THR A 5 -1.17 33.94 -0.44
C THR A 5 -1.98 33.76 0.85
N HIS A 6 -3.15 33.10 0.76
CA HIS A 6 -3.99 32.72 1.92
C HIS A 6 -3.43 31.55 2.75
N ASN A 7 -2.57 30.70 2.17
CA ASN A 7 -1.93 29.55 2.83
C ASN A 7 -0.46 29.83 3.24
N SER A 8 0.03 31.05 3.02
CA SER A 8 1.38 31.49 3.38
C SER A 8 1.70 31.34 4.88
N HIS A 9 0.67 31.31 5.73
CA HIS A 9 0.79 31.13 7.18
C HIS A 9 0.90 29.65 7.63
N LEU A 10 0.71 28.69 6.72
CA LEU A 10 0.67 27.25 7.01
C LEU A 10 1.96 26.53 6.57
N ILE A 11 3.11 27.10 6.97
CA ILE A 11 4.46 26.61 6.61
C ILE A 11 4.70 25.18 7.10
N TYR A 12 4.06 24.79 8.20
CA TYR A 12 4.22 23.47 8.83
C TYR A 12 3.34 22.37 8.24
N LEU A 13 2.52 22.66 7.23
CA LEU A 13 1.58 21.68 6.70
C LEU A 13 2.26 20.40 6.14
N PRO A 14 3.38 20.47 5.39
CA PRO A 14 4.10 19.27 4.95
C PRO A 14 4.66 18.47 6.14
N ALA A 15 5.14 19.16 7.18
CA ALA A 15 5.69 18.51 8.37
C ALA A 15 4.59 17.78 9.15
N VAL A 16 3.44 18.43 9.37
CA VAL A 16 2.28 17.81 10.04
C VAL A 16 1.77 16.61 9.25
N TYR A 17 1.71 16.71 7.92
CA TYR A 17 1.33 15.60 7.05
C TYR A 17 2.31 14.43 7.17
N SER A 18 3.62 14.67 7.07
CA SER A 18 4.64 13.62 7.21
C SER A 18 4.63 12.95 8.59
N CYS A 19 4.43 13.73 9.66
CA CYS A 19 4.26 13.19 11.01
C CYS A 19 3.00 12.32 11.11
N ALA A 20 1.89 12.74 10.50
CA ALA A 20 0.65 11.98 10.49
C ALA A 20 0.81 10.64 9.76
N VAL A 21 1.46 10.64 8.58
CA VAL A 21 1.79 9.42 7.81
C VAL A 21 2.60 8.45 8.66
N GLY A 22 3.70 8.91 9.26
CA GLY A 22 4.53 8.07 10.12
C GLY A 22 3.78 7.50 11.33
N SER A 23 2.92 8.31 11.97
CA SER A 23 2.08 7.84 13.08
C SER A 23 1.07 6.77 12.64
N GLY A 24 0.44 6.94 11.47
CA GLY A 24 -0.49 5.96 10.90
C GLY A 24 0.19 4.64 10.54
N GLU A 25 1.41 4.71 9.99
CA GLU A 25 2.21 3.53 9.67
C GLU A 25 2.56 2.71 10.92
N VAL A 26 3.03 3.38 11.98
CA VAL A 26 3.39 2.72 13.25
C VAL A 26 2.18 2.06 13.88
N VAL A 27 1.06 2.78 13.98
CA VAL A 27 -0.19 2.26 14.58
C VAL A 27 -0.68 1.04 13.78
N MET A 28 -0.72 1.14 12.46
CA MET A 28 -1.19 0.02 11.63
C MET A 28 -0.20 -1.16 11.65
N GLY A 29 1.10 -0.90 11.72
CA GLY A 29 2.12 -1.95 11.80
C GLY A 29 2.01 -2.78 13.09
N ILE A 30 1.75 -2.11 14.22
CA ILE A 30 1.48 -2.77 15.50
C ILE A 30 0.18 -3.59 15.40
N LEU A 31 -0.88 -3.01 14.82
CA LEU A 31 -2.16 -3.68 14.66
C LEU A 31 -2.04 -4.95 13.80
N ILE A 32 -1.40 -4.86 12.63
CA ILE A 32 -1.15 -6.01 11.75
C ILE A 32 -0.32 -7.08 12.48
N SER A 33 0.71 -6.68 13.22
CA SER A 33 1.56 -7.62 13.97
C SER A 33 0.78 -8.36 15.06
N PHE A 34 -0.13 -7.68 15.74
CA PHE A 34 -1.00 -8.29 16.75
C PHE A 34 -2.06 -9.21 16.12
N LEU A 35 -2.76 -8.74 15.08
CA LEU A 35 -3.82 -9.51 14.41
C LEU A 35 -3.27 -10.71 13.63
N SER A 36 -2.05 -10.62 13.09
CA SER A 36 -1.38 -11.74 12.41
C SER A 36 -1.11 -12.91 13.36
N LYS A 37 -0.86 -12.65 14.65
CA LYS A 37 -0.70 -13.70 15.68
C LYS A 37 -2.03 -14.31 16.11
N ARG A 38 -3.13 -13.55 16.04
CA ARG A 38 -4.46 -13.98 16.51
C ARG A 38 -5.28 -14.67 15.42
N ILE A 39 -5.15 -14.28 14.16
CA ILE A 39 -6.00 -14.72 13.05
C ILE A 39 -5.12 -15.35 11.95
N LYS A 40 -5.37 -16.63 11.66
CA LYS A 40 -4.68 -17.37 10.59
C LYS A 40 -4.91 -16.68 9.24
N ASN A 41 -3.83 -16.39 8.51
CA ASN A 41 -3.82 -15.71 7.20
C ASN A 41 -4.25 -14.23 7.20
N PHE A 42 -4.33 -13.57 8.36
CA PHE A 42 -4.72 -12.16 8.42
C PHE A 42 -3.73 -11.25 7.68
N GLY A 43 -2.43 -11.52 7.78
CA GLY A 43 -1.40 -10.75 7.05
C GLY A 43 -1.41 -10.90 5.52
N GLN A 44 -2.34 -11.68 4.95
CA GLN A 44 -2.38 -11.96 3.51
C GLN A 44 -3.61 -11.34 2.85
N LYS A 45 -4.76 -12.02 2.86
CA LYS A 45 -5.96 -11.58 2.12
C LYS A 45 -6.65 -10.34 2.72
N PRO A 46 -6.95 -10.28 4.03
CA PRO A 46 -7.68 -9.14 4.57
C PRO A 46 -6.80 -7.87 4.65
N THR A 47 -5.50 -7.99 4.95
CA THR A 47 -4.60 -6.82 4.92
C THR A 47 -4.52 -6.19 3.52
N MET A 48 -4.56 -6.97 2.44
CA MET A 48 -4.56 -6.42 1.07
C MET A 48 -5.86 -5.66 0.77
N THR A 49 -7.01 -6.20 1.17
CA THR A 49 -8.31 -5.52 0.99
C THR A 49 -8.35 -4.22 1.77
N ILE A 50 -7.91 -4.23 3.03
CA ILE A 50 -7.83 -3.03 3.88
C ILE A 50 -6.92 -1.99 3.21
N GLY A 51 -5.72 -2.39 2.77
CA GLY A 51 -4.79 -1.49 2.06
C GLY A 51 -5.39 -0.85 0.81
N ALA A 52 -6.08 -1.63 -0.03
CA ALA A 52 -6.71 -1.13 -1.24
C ALA A 52 -7.89 -0.19 -0.96
N VAL A 53 -8.69 -0.47 0.08
CA VAL A 53 -9.82 0.38 0.50
C VAL A 53 -9.30 1.70 1.05
N PHE A 54 -8.36 1.67 1.99
CA PHE A 54 -7.75 2.88 2.55
C PHE A 54 -7.02 3.70 1.48
N THR A 55 -6.40 3.02 0.51
CA THR A 55 -5.77 3.67 -0.64
C THR A 55 -6.77 4.40 -1.52
N SER A 56 -7.89 3.77 -1.82
CA SER A 56 -8.97 4.40 -2.58
C SER A 56 -9.59 5.58 -1.81
N ILE A 57 -9.80 5.44 -0.50
CA ILE A 57 -10.38 6.49 0.35
C ILE A 57 -9.48 7.72 0.40
N TYR A 58 -8.17 7.57 0.64
CA TYR A 58 -7.27 8.73 0.67
C TYR A 58 -7.16 9.39 -0.71
N CYS A 59 -7.14 8.62 -1.80
CA CYS A 59 -7.09 9.19 -3.16
C CYS A 59 -8.34 10.02 -3.47
N VAL A 60 -9.53 9.56 -3.05
CA VAL A 60 -10.78 10.32 -3.15
C VAL A 60 -10.74 11.57 -2.28
N LEU A 61 -10.23 11.47 -1.04
CA LEU A 61 -10.07 12.62 -0.14
C LEU A 61 -9.11 13.67 -0.70
N ILE A 62 -7.98 13.27 -1.32
CA ILE A 62 -7.04 14.19 -1.97
C ILE A 62 -7.69 14.85 -3.19
N HIS A 63 -8.46 14.09 -3.98
CA HIS A 63 -9.17 14.61 -5.14
C HIS A 63 -10.26 15.61 -4.75
N LEU A 64 -10.99 15.35 -3.65
CA LEU A 64 -12.01 16.25 -3.13
C LEU A 64 -11.41 17.48 -2.41
N SER A 65 -10.23 17.33 -1.79
CA SER A 65 -9.56 18.38 -1.03
C SER A 65 -8.72 19.33 -1.90
N THR A 66 -8.42 18.98 -3.15
CA THR A 66 -7.50 19.76 -3.99
C THR A 66 -8.16 20.18 -5.30
N ALA A 67 -8.19 21.49 -5.59
CA ALA A 67 -8.67 22.01 -6.86
C ALA A 67 -7.77 21.54 -8.03
N MET A 68 -8.39 21.29 -9.18
CA MET A 68 -7.86 20.55 -10.35
C MET A 68 -6.54 21.04 -10.95
N ASP A 69 -6.09 22.26 -10.63
CA ASP A 69 -4.94 22.93 -11.27
C ASP A 69 -3.69 23.09 -10.37
N ALA A 70 -3.69 22.48 -9.18
CA ALA A 70 -2.70 22.73 -8.12
C ALA A 70 -1.20 22.61 -8.50
N PRO A 71 -0.74 21.76 -9.45
CA PRO A 71 0.68 21.69 -9.79
C PRO A 71 1.15 22.72 -10.82
N MET A 72 0.24 23.22 -11.67
CA MET A 72 0.62 23.90 -12.92
C MET A 72 0.39 25.41 -12.90
N ARG A 73 -0.58 25.90 -12.11
CA ARG A 73 -0.87 27.34 -11.98
C ARG A 73 -1.32 27.67 -10.56
N PRO A 74 -0.96 28.85 -10.01
CA PRO A 74 -1.58 29.35 -8.79
C PRO A 74 -3.05 29.62 -9.09
N SER A 75 -3.89 28.62 -8.82
CA SER A 75 -5.33 28.72 -9.07
C SER A 75 -5.96 29.58 -7.98
N HIS A 76 -6.65 30.63 -8.39
CA HIS A 76 -7.49 31.51 -7.57
C HIS A 76 -8.86 30.88 -7.23
N ALA A 77 -9.06 29.59 -7.56
CA ALA A 77 -10.31 28.90 -7.32
C ALA A 77 -10.42 28.49 -5.84
N GLU A 78 -11.52 28.87 -5.20
CA GLU A 78 -11.86 28.48 -3.84
C GLU A 78 -11.93 26.94 -3.73
N PRO A 79 -11.38 26.35 -2.66
CA PRO A 79 -11.55 24.93 -2.39
C PRO A 79 -13.05 24.65 -2.21
N ILE A 80 -13.59 23.76 -3.04
CA ILE A 80 -15.04 23.57 -3.23
C ILE A 80 -15.76 23.12 -1.93
N LEU A 81 -15.06 22.66 -0.87
CA LEU A 81 -15.75 22.23 0.35
C LEU A 81 -15.03 22.36 1.72
N PHE A 82 -13.70 22.47 1.82
CA PHE A 82 -13.03 22.57 3.13
C PHE A 82 -11.93 23.62 3.18
N HIS A 83 -12.01 24.50 4.19
CA HIS A 83 -10.92 25.38 4.58
C HIS A 83 -9.68 24.55 4.92
N HIS A 84 -8.52 24.92 4.38
CA HIS A 84 -7.27 24.18 4.57
C HIS A 84 -6.89 24.19 6.06
N SER A 85 -7.18 23.09 6.76
CA SER A 85 -6.96 22.95 8.19
C SER A 85 -5.88 21.91 8.47
N TYR A 86 -5.06 22.16 9.49
CA TYR A 86 -4.04 21.21 9.94
C TYR A 86 -4.63 19.85 10.29
N LEU A 87 -5.86 19.82 10.82
CA LEU A 87 -6.57 18.58 11.15
C LEU A 87 -6.90 17.75 9.90
N LEU A 88 -7.35 18.39 8.82
CA LEU A 88 -7.68 17.68 7.58
C LEU A 88 -6.41 17.09 6.95
N ALA A 89 -5.32 17.85 6.91
CA ALA A 89 -4.02 17.35 6.45
C ALA A 89 -3.51 16.18 7.31
N PHE A 90 -3.70 16.26 8.64
CA PHE A 90 -3.37 15.18 9.55
C PHE A 90 -4.22 13.94 9.29
N THR A 91 -5.54 14.07 9.14
CA THR A 91 -6.43 12.92 8.87
C THR A 91 -6.09 12.24 7.54
N ILE A 92 -5.84 13.01 6.47
CA ILE A 92 -5.45 12.45 5.17
C ILE A 92 -4.10 11.73 5.28
N GLY A 93 -3.11 12.35 5.92
CA GLY A 93 -1.79 11.74 6.14
C GLY A 93 -1.89 10.45 6.96
N PHE A 94 -2.71 10.45 8.01
CA PHE A 94 -2.92 9.27 8.86
C PHE A 94 -3.54 8.09 8.08
N ILE A 95 -4.60 8.34 7.29
CA ILE A 95 -5.24 7.33 6.43
C ILE A 95 -4.25 6.82 5.37
N CYS A 96 -3.46 7.72 4.78
CA CYS A 96 -2.41 7.38 3.82
C CYS A 96 -1.36 6.43 4.45
N GLY A 97 -0.86 6.75 5.65
CA GLY A 97 0.09 5.90 6.38
C GLY A 97 -0.47 4.52 6.74
N ILE A 98 -1.75 4.43 7.12
CA ILE A 98 -2.42 3.15 7.34
C ILE A 98 -2.43 2.32 6.05
N GLY A 99 -2.79 2.92 4.93
CA GLY A 99 -2.83 2.27 3.62
C GLY A 99 -1.45 1.78 3.17
N ASP A 100 -0.42 2.62 3.27
CA ASP A 100 0.94 2.28 2.86
C ASP A 100 1.51 1.12 3.69
N CYS A 101 1.32 1.17 5.01
CA CYS A 101 1.75 0.09 5.91
C CYS A 101 1.09 -1.25 5.57
N CYS A 102 -0.19 -1.25 5.18
CA CYS A 102 -0.89 -2.46 4.73
C CYS A 102 -0.25 -3.04 3.46
N ILE A 103 -0.04 -2.22 2.43
CA ILE A 103 0.50 -2.66 1.15
C ILE A 103 1.95 -3.15 1.31
N ASN A 104 2.76 -2.46 2.11
CA ASN A 104 4.15 -2.85 2.41
C ASN A 104 4.22 -4.17 3.20
N SER A 105 3.30 -4.37 4.15
CA SER A 105 3.17 -5.63 4.90
C SER A 105 2.81 -6.79 3.97
N VAL A 106 1.81 -6.61 3.11
CA VAL A 106 1.37 -7.63 2.15
C VAL A 106 2.49 -7.98 1.17
N ARG A 107 3.23 -6.98 0.65
CA ARG A 107 4.39 -7.21 -0.22
C ARG A 107 5.43 -8.12 0.43
N SER A 108 5.76 -7.85 1.68
CA SER A 108 6.71 -8.66 2.45
C SER A 108 6.23 -10.12 2.60
N VAL A 109 4.94 -10.31 2.84
CA VAL A 109 4.30 -11.63 2.93
C VAL A 109 4.34 -12.37 1.59
N ILE A 110 4.04 -11.69 0.46
CA ILE A 110 4.12 -12.30 -0.88
C ILE A 110 5.55 -12.76 -1.17
N CYS A 111 6.55 -11.91 -0.94
CA CYS A 111 7.95 -12.25 -1.20
C CYS A 111 8.37 -13.49 -0.41
N ALA A 112 7.91 -13.61 0.84
CA ALA A 112 8.17 -14.79 1.67
C ALA A 112 7.47 -16.06 1.15
N LEU A 113 6.25 -15.92 0.61
CA LEU A 113 5.45 -17.02 0.06
C LEU A 113 5.88 -17.47 -1.34
N ALA A 114 6.30 -16.52 -2.19
CA ALA A 114 6.70 -16.80 -3.57
C ALA A 114 8.05 -17.54 -3.64
N TRP A 115 8.99 -17.20 -2.74
CA TRP A 115 10.32 -17.81 -2.72
C TRP A 115 10.76 -18.22 -1.30
N PRO A 116 10.16 -19.27 -0.71
CA PRO A 116 10.38 -19.62 0.69
C PRO A 116 11.83 -20.00 1.02
N LYS A 117 12.58 -20.54 0.06
CA LYS A 117 14.00 -20.91 0.23
C LYS A 117 14.96 -19.70 0.23
N ARG A 118 14.57 -18.57 -0.37
CA ARG A 118 15.43 -17.39 -0.60
C ARG A 118 14.67 -16.08 -0.33
N ARG A 119 13.96 -16.03 0.79
CA ARG A 119 13.11 -14.88 1.18
C ARG A 119 13.82 -13.52 1.13
N PRO A 120 15.07 -13.36 1.63
CA PRO A 120 15.76 -12.07 1.60
C PRO A 120 16.03 -11.58 0.17
N GLN A 121 16.32 -12.51 -0.75
CA GLN A 121 16.60 -12.17 -2.15
C GLN A 121 15.32 -11.69 -2.86
N ALA A 122 14.20 -12.37 -2.66
CA ALA A 122 12.90 -11.96 -3.20
C ALA A 122 12.48 -10.58 -2.66
N PHE A 123 12.72 -10.32 -1.37
CA PHE A 123 12.44 -9.02 -0.76
C PHE A 123 13.32 -7.91 -1.33
N SER A 124 14.62 -8.17 -1.51
CA SER A 124 15.56 -7.22 -2.11
C SER A 124 15.15 -6.83 -3.52
N VAL A 125 14.78 -7.79 -4.37
CA VAL A 125 14.30 -7.53 -5.73
C VAL A 125 13.06 -6.61 -5.70
N SER A 126 12.12 -6.88 -4.80
CA SER A 126 10.92 -6.05 -4.66
C SER A 126 11.24 -4.60 -4.26
N LYS A 127 12.24 -4.39 -3.39
CA LYS A 127 12.72 -3.05 -2.99
C LYS A 127 13.42 -2.32 -4.13
N VAL A 128 14.14 -3.03 -5.01
CA VAL A 128 14.74 -2.43 -6.22
C VAL A 128 13.65 -1.88 -7.14
N PHE A 129 12.59 -2.64 -7.40
CA PHE A 129 11.46 -2.15 -8.21
C PHE A 129 10.74 -0.96 -7.56
N GLN A 130 10.58 -0.96 -6.22
CA GLN A 130 10.03 0.18 -5.50
C GLN A 130 10.90 1.44 -5.68
N ALA A 131 12.23 1.32 -5.53
CA ALA A 131 13.15 2.43 -5.67
C ALA A 131 13.20 2.97 -7.10
N LEU A 132 13.18 2.09 -8.10
CA LEU A 132 13.09 2.47 -9.52
C LEU A 132 11.78 3.24 -9.80
N ALA A 133 10.65 2.76 -9.30
CA ALA A 133 9.37 3.44 -9.45
C ALA A 133 9.39 4.83 -8.78
N SER A 134 9.95 4.95 -7.56
CA SER A 134 10.12 6.23 -6.88
C SER A 134 11.03 7.19 -7.65
N CYS A 135 12.09 6.70 -8.27
CA CYS A 135 12.98 7.49 -9.12
C CYS A 135 12.25 8.04 -10.35
N ILE A 136 11.48 7.19 -11.05
CA ILE A 136 10.68 7.62 -12.20
C ILE A 136 9.65 8.67 -11.76
N LEU A 137 8.93 8.43 -10.65
CA LEU A 137 7.95 9.37 -10.12
C LEU A 137 8.55 10.71 -9.73
N PHE A 138 9.78 10.73 -9.20
CA PHE A 138 10.50 11.95 -8.88
C PHE A 138 10.76 12.81 -10.13
N PHE A 139 11.21 12.19 -11.24
CA PHE A 139 11.40 12.90 -12.51
C PHE A 139 10.09 13.27 -13.21
N LEU A 140 9.01 12.50 -13.00
CA LEU A 140 7.69 12.79 -13.56
C LEU A 140 6.91 13.84 -12.76
N SER A 141 7.27 14.05 -11.49
CA SER A 141 6.60 14.97 -10.57
C SER A 141 6.39 16.40 -11.09
N PRO A 142 7.35 17.06 -11.78
CA PRO A 142 7.13 18.41 -12.29
C PRO A 142 6.28 18.49 -13.56
N ILE A 143 6.07 17.37 -14.26
CA ILE A 143 5.40 17.32 -15.56
C ILE A 143 3.94 16.82 -15.40
N THR A 144 3.68 16.02 -14.39
CA THR A 144 2.43 15.27 -14.25
C THR A 144 1.42 16.01 -13.37
N PRO A 145 0.20 16.27 -13.86
CA PRO A 145 -0.85 16.91 -13.07
C PRO A 145 -1.42 15.95 -12.00
N LEU A 146 -1.96 16.54 -10.92
CA LEU A 146 -2.35 15.81 -9.70
C LEU A 146 -3.40 14.71 -9.96
N TYR A 147 -4.31 14.92 -10.91
CA TYR A 147 -5.37 13.96 -11.23
C TYR A 147 -4.81 12.61 -11.72
N VAL A 148 -3.65 12.60 -12.37
CA VAL A 148 -3.00 11.37 -12.85
C VAL A 148 -2.57 10.51 -11.66
N TYR A 149 -2.10 11.13 -10.57
CA TYR A 149 -1.74 10.42 -9.36
C TYR A 149 -2.98 9.95 -8.59
N THR A 150 -4.01 10.79 -8.43
CA THR A 150 -5.23 10.44 -7.69
C THR A 150 -6.05 9.35 -8.36
N ILE A 151 -6.02 9.24 -9.69
CA ILE A 151 -6.72 8.18 -10.44
C ILE A 151 -5.80 6.98 -10.69
N GLY A 152 -4.51 7.21 -10.97
CA GLY A 152 -3.55 6.15 -11.24
C GLY A 152 -3.28 5.24 -10.04
N LEU A 153 -3.12 5.83 -8.84
CA LEU A 153 -2.85 5.06 -7.61
C LEU A 153 -3.96 4.06 -7.23
N PRO A 154 -5.27 4.42 -7.20
CA PRO A 154 -6.32 3.47 -6.89
C PRO A 154 -6.48 2.40 -7.98
N VAL A 155 -6.33 2.76 -9.27
CA VAL A 155 -6.37 1.77 -10.37
C VAL A 155 -5.24 0.75 -10.23
N LEU A 156 -4.01 1.22 -10.01
CA LEU A 156 -2.86 0.35 -9.78
C LEU A 156 -3.03 -0.50 -8.52
N SER A 157 -3.61 0.06 -7.46
CA SER A 157 -3.93 -0.67 -6.23
C SER A 157 -4.95 -1.78 -6.45
N ILE A 158 -5.99 -1.54 -7.26
CA ILE A 158 -6.99 -2.56 -7.61
C ILE A 158 -6.35 -3.68 -8.44
N ILE A 159 -5.55 -3.32 -9.46
CA ILE A 159 -4.80 -4.30 -10.27
C ILE A 159 -3.87 -5.13 -9.38
N ALA A 160 -3.13 -4.48 -8.47
CA ALA A 160 -2.26 -5.15 -7.52
C ALA A 160 -3.03 -6.12 -6.60
N ALA A 161 -4.22 -5.73 -6.13
CA ALA A 161 -5.08 -6.59 -5.33
C ALA A 161 -5.54 -7.83 -6.12
N ILE A 162 -5.96 -7.68 -7.38
CA ILE A 162 -6.38 -8.79 -8.25
C ILE A 162 -5.21 -9.77 -8.51
N LEU A 163 -4.04 -9.24 -8.86
CA LEU A 163 -2.84 -10.03 -9.07
C LEU A 163 -2.43 -10.77 -7.79
N PHE A 164 -2.50 -10.09 -6.65
CA PHE A 164 -2.23 -10.69 -5.36
C PHE A 164 -3.18 -11.83 -5.02
N PHE A 165 -4.49 -11.65 -5.20
CA PHE A 165 -5.45 -12.73 -4.94
C PHE A 165 -5.20 -13.94 -5.84
N SER A 166 -4.81 -13.69 -7.09
CA SER A 166 -4.47 -14.75 -8.04
C SER A 166 -3.22 -15.53 -7.62
N ILE A 167 -2.16 -14.83 -7.23
CA ILE A 167 -0.91 -15.44 -6.74
C ILE A 167 -1.14 -16.16 -5.42
N ALA A 168 -1.83 -15.53 -4.47
CA ALA A 168 -2.16 -16.12 -3.17
C ALA A 168 -2.95 -17.43 -3.33
N LYS A 169 -3.92 -17.49 -4.26
CA LYS A 169 -4.63 -18.72 -4.59
C LYS A 169 -3.69 -19.78 -5.17
N ARG A 170 -2.83 -19.42 -6.12
CA ARG A 170 -1.86 -20.34 -6.73
C ARG A 170 -0.90 -20.94 -5.70
N THR A 171 -0.33 -20.13 -4.82
CA THR A 171 0.60 -20.60 -3.77
C THR A 171 -0.08 -21.59 -2.83
N GLN A 172 -1.29 -21.31 -2.37
CA GLN A 172 -2.04 -22.22 -1.49
C GLN A 172 -2.35 -23.56 -2.17
N THR A 173 -2.66 -23.56 -3.47
CA THR A 173 -2.87 -24.79 -4.23
C THR A 173 -1.58 -25.59 -4.38
N MET A 174 -0.43 -24.94 -4.59
CA MET A 174 0.86 -25.61 -4.67
C MET A 174 1.26 -26.26 -3.33
N GLU A 175 1.07 -25.56 -2.21
CA GLU A 175 1.34 -26.11 -0.86
C GLU A 175 0.49 -27.34 -0.54
N ARG A 176 -0.80 -27.32 -0.93
CA ARG A 176 -1.69 -28.48 -0.78
C ARG A 176 -1.22 -29.68 -1.59
N LYS A 177 -0.89 -29.48 -2.87
CA LYS A 177 -0.40 -30.55 -3.76
C LYS A 177 0.91 -31.17 -3.27
N MET A 178 1.84 -30.36 -2.73
CA MET A 178 3.07 -30.87 -2.13
C MET A 178 2.79 -31.71 -0.88
N THR A 179 1.90 -31.25 0.00
CA THR A 179 1.55 -31.97 1.23
C THR A 179 0.85 -33.31 0.92
N GLU A 180 -0.07 -33.31 -0.04
CA GLU A 180 -0.74 -34.54 -0.51
C GLU A 180 0.24 -35.51 -1.18
N GLY A 181 1.17 -35.00 -2.00
CA GLY A 181 2.22 -35.81 -2.63
C GLY A 181 3.14 -36.49 -1.61
N THR A 182 3.59 -35.76 -0.57
CA THR A 182 4.40 -36.34 0.51
C THR A 182 3.62 -37.40 1.30
N ARG A 183 2.34 -37.15 1.60
CA ARG A 183 1.49 -38.13 2.30
C ARG A 183 1.30 -39.40 1.46
N ASN A 184 1.02 -39.26 0.17
CA ASN A 184 0.85 -40.39 -0.74
C ASN A 184 2.15 -41.19 -0.89
N ALA A 185 3.30 -40.54 -0.98
CA ALA A 185 4.62 -41.21 -1.01
C ALA A 185 4.90 -41.99 0.29
N PHE A 186 4.53 -41.43 1.45
CA PHE A 186 4.65 -42.12 2.74
C PHE A 186 3.75 -43.36 2.83
N GLU A 187 2.50 -43.27 2.39
CA GLU A 187 1.56 -44.41 2.32
C GLU A 187 2.08 -45.52 1.39
N ILE A 188 2.65 -45.16 0.23
CA ILE A 188 3.26 -46.12 -0.71
C ILE A 188 4.50 -46.78 -0.08
N GLY A 189 5.37 -46.01 0.59
CA GLY A 189 6.53 -46.55 1.29
C GLY A 189 6.16 -47.52 2.42
N LYS A 190 5.03 -47.29 3.09
CA LYS A 190 4.49 -48.23 4.09
C LYS A 190 3.98 -49.52 3.45
N LYS A 191 3.37 -49.45 2.26
CA LYS A 191 2.89 -50.64 1.52
C LYS A 191 4.01 -51.49 0.92
N LEU A 192 5.15 -50.88 0.59
CA LEU A 192 6.33 -51.58 0.03
C LEU A 192 7.26 -52.21 1.08
N ASN A 193 7.12 -51.85 2.36
CA ASN A 193 7.84 -52.45 3.49
C ASN A 193 7.05 -53.57 4.19
N LEU A 194 6.17 -54.24 3.44
CA LEU A 194 5.42 -55.46 3.79
C LEU A 194 5.87 -56.57 2.83
#